data_AF-A0A919TA55-F1
#
_entry.id   AF-A0A919TA55-F1
#
_cell.length_a   1.000
_cell.length_b   1.000
_cell.length_c   1.000
_cell.angle_alpha   90.00
_cell.angle_beta   90.00
_cell.angle_gamma   90.00
#
_symmetry.space_group_name_H-M   'P 1'
#
loop_
_entity.id
_entity.type
_entity.pdbx_description
1 polymer ?
#
loop_
_entity_poly.entity_id
_entity_poly.type
_entity_poly.pdbx_seq_one_letter_code
_entity_poly.pdbx_strand_id
1 'polypeptide(L)'
;MRDALRRGAVVVAIVTGSALPTPMANAAASLPPIETWLADVTAVTDQADAYLDDRLPDSGVKAAIVLDIDNTALESAYQGEVWPPATPSVLELTRQAQALGAAVFFVTNRPDILAPWTASNLSAAGYTWVKLYQRPTFSLDSAQTVKTNFRIKIESAGYTIVANVGNNDSDLAGGHAERTFKLPDYDGQLD
;
A
#
# COMPACT_ATOMS: atom_id res chain seq x y z
N MET A 1 -86.35 -29.93 -21.09
CA MET A 1 -85.88 -28.56 -20.79
C MET A 1 -85.04 -28.65 -19.52
N ARG A 2 -83.75 -28.30 -19.57
CA ARG A 2 -82.75 -28.32 -18.47
C ARG A 2 -82.29 -29.73 -18.02
N ASP A 3 -81.04 -30.03 -17.69
CA ASP A 3 -79.77 -29.33 -17.82
C ASP A 3 -78.63 -30.37 -17.66
N ALA A 4 -77.44 -29.99 -18.14
CA ALA A 4 -76.23 -30.80 -18.16
C ALA A 4 -75.55 -30.93 -16.78
N LEU A 5 -74.95 -32.09 -16.48
CA LEU A 5 -73.92 -32.23 -15.44
C LEU A 5 -72.60 -32.63 -16.11
N ARG A 6 -71.76 -31.63 -16.40
CA ARG A 6 -70.36 -31.80 -16.79
C ARG A 6 -69.44 -31.33 -15.65
N ARG A 7 -68.64 -32.30 -15.18
CA ARG A 7 -67.19 -32.28 -14.93
C ARG A 7 -66.53 -30.96 -14.47
N GLY A 8 -65.76 -31.11 -13.39
CA GLY A 8 -64.42 -30.53 -13.28
C GLY A 8 -64.26 -29.51 -12.15
N ALA A 9 -63.81 -29.98 -10.99
CA ALA A 9 -63.22 -29.09 -9.99
C ALA A 9 -61.84 -28.66 -10.49
N VAL A 10 -61.68 -27.37 -10.80
CA VAL A 10 -60.37 -26.76 -11.08
C VAL A 10 -59.77 -26.34 -9.75
N VAL A 11 -58.67 -26.99 -9.37
CA VAL A 11 -57.82 -26.55 -8.25
C VAL A 11 -56.91 -25.44 -8.78
N VAL A 12 -57.11 -24.22 -8.29
CA VAL A 12 -56.21 -23.09 -8.56
C VAL A 12 -55.01 -23.23 -7.62
N ALA A 13 -53.87 -23.66 -8.15
CA ALA A 13 -52.60 -23.60 -7.44
C ALA A 13 -52.06 -22.16 -7.51
N ILE A 14 -52.00 -21.49 -6.35
CA ILE A 14 -51.33 -20.20 -6.20
C ILE A 14 -49.82 -20.48 -6.19
N VAL A 15 -49.14 -20.15 -7.29
CA VAL A 15 -47.67 -20.15 -7.33
C VAL A 15 -47.20 -18.88 -6.63
N THR A 16 -46.74 -18.98 -5.38
CA THR A 16 -46.02 -17.89 -4.73
C THR A 16 -44.67 -17.72 -5.44
N GLY A 17 -44.49 -16.58 -6.09
CA GLY A 17 -43.25 -16.25 -6.80
C GLY A 17 -42.06 -16.21 -5.85
N SER A 18 -41.01 -16.97 -6.17
CA SER A 18 -39.71 -16.87 -5.53
C SER A 18 -39.09 -15.53 -5.91
N ALA A 19 -38.97 -14.60 -4.97
CA ALA A 19 -38.16 -13.40 -5.16
C ALA A 19 -36.70 -13.84 -5.34
N LEU A 20 -36.07 -13.44 -6.44
CA LEU A 20 -34.62 -13.59 -6.61
C LEU A 20 -33.91 -12.73 -5.54
N PRO A 21 -32.87 -13.25 -4.88
CA PRO A 21 -32.09 -12.44 -3.94
C PRO A 21 -31.49 -11.25 -4.69
N THR A 22 -31.78 -10.04 -4.24
CA THR A 22 -31.08 -8.84 -4.67
C THR A 22 -29.61 -8.98 -4.26
N PRO A 23 -28.64 -8.77 -5.16
CA PRO A 23 -27.25 -8.71 -4.75
C PRO A 23 -27.13 -7.56 -3.74
N MET A 24 -26.74 -7.87 -2.50
CA MET A 24 -26.33 -6.85 -1.57
C MET A 24 -25.12 -6.18 -2.20
N ALA A 25 -25.29 -4.94 -2.65
CA ALA A 25 -24.15 -4.09 -2.94
C ALA A 25 -23.36 -4.01 -1.62
N ASN A 26 -22.15 -4.57 -1.58
CA ASN A 26 -21.21 -4.24 -0.53
C ASN A 26 -21.06 -2.72 -0.57
N ALA A 27 -21.62 -2.02 0.40
CA ALA A 27 -21.24 -0.65 0.65
C ALA A 27 -19.72 -0.70 0.87
N ALA A 28 -18.95 -0.02 0.02
CA ALA A 28 -17.53 0.14 0.25
C ALA A 28 -17.38 0.64 1.69
N ALA A 29 -16.72 -0.15 2.54
CA ALA A 29 -16.46 0.25 3.91
C ALA A 29 -15.72 1.60 3.83
N SER A 30 -16.14 2.60 4.61
CA SER A 30 -15.35 3.83 4.71
C SER A 30 -13.99 3.50 5.30
N LEU A 31 -12.94 4.20 4.87
CA LEU A 31 -11.63 4.17 5.55
C LEU A 31 -11.82 4.33 7.07
N PRO A 32 -11.04 3.60 7.87
CA PRO A 32 -11.10 3.78 9.32
C PRO A 32 -10.59 5.17 9.71
N PRO A 33 -10.84 5.62 10.95
CA PRO A 33 -10.22 6.84 11.46
C PRO A 33 -8.70 6.79 11.35
N ILE A 34 -8.05 7.95 11.17
CA ILE A 34 -6.60 8.05 11.02
C ILE A 34 -5.85 7.44 12.20
N GLU A 35 -6.40 7.54 13.41
CA GLU A 35 -5.80 6.98 14.62
C GLU A 35 -5.73 5.45 14.56
N THR A 36 -6.72 4.80 13.96
CA THR A 36 -6.73 3.36 13.72
C THR A 36 -5.68 3.00 12.68
N TRP A 37 -5.61 3.74 11.57
CA TRP A 37 -4.60 3.49 10.54
C TRP A 37 -3.18 3.71 11.05
N LEU A 38 -2.93 4.74 11.85
CA LEU A 38 -1.65 4.97 12.48
C LEU A 38 -1.26 3.83 13.45
N ALA A 39 -2.23 3.30 14.21
CA ALA A 39 -1.99 2.16 15.09
C ALA A 39 -1.65 0.88 14.29
N ASP A 40 -2.37 0.61 13.21
CA ASP A 40 -2.13 -0.53 12.33
C ASP A 40 -0.77 -0.43 11.62
N VAL A 41 -0.41 0.77 11.13
CA VAL A 41 0.92 1.05 10.56
C VAL A 41 2.01 0.85 11.62
N THR A 42 1.80 1.34 12.85
CA THR A 42 2.75 1.16 13.96
C THR A 42 3.00 -0.32 14.25
N ALA A 43 1.95 -1.15 14.29
CA ALA A 43 2.10 -2.58 14.52
C ALA A 43 2.96 -3.30 13.47
N VAL A 44 2.99 -2.80 12.23
CA VAL A 44 3.86 -3.33 11.17
C VAL A 44 5.27 -2.76 11.28
N THR A 45 5.43 -1.46 11.56
CA THR A 45 6.75 -0.85 11.73
C THR A 45 7.48 -1.39 12.96
N ASP A 46 6.78 -1.73 14.05
CA ASP A 46 7.38 -2.40 15.21
C ASP A 46 8.03 -3.75 14.84
N GLN A 47 7.41 -4.49 13.91
CA GLN A 47 7.98 -5.73 13.37
C GLN A 47 9.19 -5.47 12.46
N ALA A 48 9.17 -4.35 11.73
CA ALA A 48 10.28 -3.92 10.89
C ALA A 48 11.47 -3.46 11.72
N ASP A 49 11.24 -2.65 12.76
CA ASP A 49 12.26 -2.18 13.71
C ASP A 49 12.95 -3.35 14.38
N ALA A 50 12.18 -4.29 14.94
CA ALA A 50 12.74 -5.49 15.58
C ALA A 50 13.57 -6.35 14.61
N TYR A 51 13.17 -6.42 13.33
CA TYR A 51 13.95 -7.11 12.31
C TYR A 51 15.24 -6.36 11.96
N LEU A 52 15.20 -5.03 11.84
CA LEU A 52 16.37 -4.22 11.51
C LEU A 52 17.40 -4.20 12.65
N ASP A 53 16.95 -4.18 13.90
CA ASP A 53 17.81 -4.28 15.09
C ASP A 53 18.64 -5.56 15.09
N ASP A 54 18.06 -6.68 14.68
CA ASP A 54 18.78 -7.95 14.54
C ASP A 54 19.65 -7.98 13.27
N ARG A 55 19.10 -7.50 12.15
CA ARG A 55 19.71 -7.69 10.83
C ARG A 55 20.87 -6.75 10.52
N LEU A 56 20.83 -5.51 10.97
CA LEU A 56 21.77 -4.46 10.54
C LEU A 56 23.14 -4.47 11.23
N PRO A 57 23.26 -4.73 12.56
CA PRO A 57 24.56 -4.73 13.24
C PRO A 57 25.60 -5.67 12.61
N ASP A 58 25.15 -6.77 11.99
CA ASP A 58 26.02 -7.84 11.46
C ASP A 58 26.15 -7.81 9.93
N SER A 59 25.80 -6.71 9.26
CA SER A 59 25.35 -6.84 7.88
C SER A 59 26.44 -7.14 6.84
N GLY A 60 27.69 -6.71 7.01
CA GLY A 60 28.79 -6.95 6.05
C GLY A 60 28.55 -6.45 4.62
N VAL A 61 27.40 -5.81 4.39
CA VAL A 61 26.89 -5.34 3.11
C VAL A 61 26.59 -3.85 3.22
N LYS A 62 26.43 -3.21 2.07
CA LYS A 62 25.94 -1.84 2.01
C LYS A 62 24.41 -1.88 2.13
N ALA A 63 23.89 -1.89 3.35
CA ALA A 63 22.46 -2.08 3.60
C ALA A 63 21.62 -0.90 3.10
N ALA A 64 20.40 -1.21 2.65
CA ALA A 64 19.39 -0.24 2.26
C ALA A 64 18.00 -0.65 2.74
N ILE A 65 17.18 0.35 3.08
CA ILE A 65 15.73 0.21 3.16
C ILE A 65 15.08 0.98 2.01
N VAL A 66 13.99 0.42 1.48
CA VAL A 66 13.19 1.03 0.42
C VAL A 66 11.79 1.33 0.95
N LEU A 67 11.28 2.52 0.64
CA LEU A 67 9.98 3.00 1.08
C LEU A 67 9.17 3.47 -0.13
N ASP A 68 7.90 3.11 -0.16
CA ASP A 68 6.91 3.91 -0.90
C ASP A 68 6.64 5.27 -0.19
N ILE A 69 5.89 6.16 -0.85
CA ILE A 69 5.58 7.50 -0.34
C ILE A 69 4.12 7.59 0.09
N ASP A 70 3.17 7.41 -0.82
CA ASP A 70 1.77 7.77 -0.60
C ASP A 70 1.10 6.72 0.27
N ASN A 71 0.51 7.12 1.40
CA ASN A 71 -0.06 6.21 2.40
C ASN A 71 0.97 5.20 2.96
N THR A 72 2.26 5.53 2.84
CA THR A 72 3.38 4.81 3.42
C THR A 72 4.23 5.79 4.24
N ALA A 73 5.10 6.57 3.60
CA ALA A 73 5.92 7.57 4.28
C ALA A 73 5.15 8.86 4.60
N LEU A 74 4.11 9.17 3.81
CA LEU A 74 3.29 10.36 3.96
C LEU A 74 1.80 10.00 4.10
N GLU A 75 1.07 10.72 4.95
CA GLU A 75 -0.36 10.51 5.24
C GLU A 75 -1.29 11.06 4.13
N SER A 76 -0.95 10.83 2.86
CA SER A 76 -1.55 11.50 1.69
C SER A 76 -3.07 11.43 1.62
N ALA A 77 -3.67 10.25 1.81
CA ALA A 77 -5.13 10.08 1.74
C ALA A 77 -5.88 10.69 2.94
N TYR A 78 -5.24 10.78 4.11
CA TYR A 78 -5.86 11.29 5.34
C TYR A 78 -5.73 12.80 5.51
N GLN A 79 -4.62 13.39 5.05
CA GLN A 79 -4.28 14.80 5.29
C GLN A 79 -4.16 15.62 3.98
N GLY A 80 -4.33 14.97 2.83
CA GLY A 80 -4.25 15.59 1.50
C GLY A 80 -2.85 15.54 0.89
N GLU A 81 -2.79 15.59 -0.45
CA GLU A 81 -1.56 15.34 -1.22
C GLU A 81 -0.60 16.54 -1.31
N VAL A 82 -1.06 17.74 -0.99
CA VAL A 82 -0.28 18.98 -1.21
C VAL A 82 0.88 19.08 -0.23
N TRP A 83 0.61 18.93 1.08
CA TRP A 83 1.62 18.93 2.16
C TRP A 83 1.28 17.93 3.26
N PRO A 84 1.20 16.62 2.96
CA PRO A 84 0.92 15.63 3.98
C PRO A 84 2.07 15.58 5.00
N PRO A 85 1.76 15.37 6.29
CA PRO A 85 2.77 15.10 7.29
C PRO A 85 3.39 13.72 7.05
N ALA A 86 4.51 13.47 7.74
CA ALA A 86 5.10 12.13 7.80
C ALA A 86 4.14 11.18 8.53
N THR A 87 4.09 9.93 8.07
CA THR A 87 3.59 8.83 8.89
C THR A 87 4.59 8.59 10.04
N PRO A 88 4.22 8.88 11.31
CA PRO A 88 5.22 9.03 12.37
C PRO A 88 6.09 7.80 12.62
N SER A 89 5.51 6.61 12.66
CA SER A 89 6.27 5.38 12.92
C SER A 89 7.16 4.97 11.74
N VAL A 90 6.77 5.29 10.51
CA VAL A 90 7.63 5.08 9.33
C VAL A 90 8.81 6.02 9.36
N LEU A 91 8.62 7.29 9.73
CA LEU A 91 9.72 8.23 9.93
C LEU A 91 10.71 7.74 10.99
N GLU A 92 10.21 7.20 12.11
CA GLU A 92 11.08 6.66 13.16
C GLU A 92 11.87 5.43 12.69
N LEU A 93 11.21 4.47 12.02
CA LEU A 93 11.85 3.33 11.36
C LEU A 93 12.99 3.77 10.42
N THR A 94 12.80 4.87 9.66
CA THR A 94 13.88 5.37 8.80
C THR A 94 15.07 5.91 9.58
N ARG A 95 14.82 6.63 10.68
CA ARG A 95 15.87 7.18 11.53
C ARG A 95 16.66 6.08 12.21
N GLN A 96 15.97 5.06 12.72
CA GLN A 96 16.59 3.87 13.28
C GLN A 96 17.44 3.14 12.25
N ALA A 97 16.89 2.85 11.06
CA ALA A 97 17.64 2.21 9.98
C ALA A 97 18.92 2.99 9.63
N GLN A 98 18.84 4.32 9.55
CA GLN A 98 20.00 5.18 9.31
C GLN A 98 21.01 5.18 10.45
N ALA A 99 20.54 5.21 11.70
CA ALA A 99 21.39 5.10 12.89
C ALA A 99 22.15 3.76 12.93
N LEU A 100 21.54 2.70 12.39
CA LEU A 100 22.13 1.38 12.21
C LEU A 100 22.94 1.23 10.91
N GLY A 101 23.13 2.31 10.14
CA GLY A 101 24.01 2.36 8.97
C GLY A 101 23.36 1.98 7.64
N ALA A 102 22.05 1.78 7.58
CA ALA A 102 21.33 1.54 6.33
C ALA A 102 21.05 2.85 5.57
N ALA A 103 21.14 2.78 4.24
CA ALA A 103 20.71 3.86 3.36
C ALA A 103 19.20 3.85 3.15
N VAL A 104 18.57 5.02 3.11
CA VAL A 104 17.14 5.16 2.81
C VAL A 104 16.94 5.53 1.35
N PHE A 105 16.06 4.80 0.68
CA PHE A 105 15.62 5.04 -0.69
C PHE A 105 14.11 5.18 -0.76
N PHE A 106 13.65 6.12 -1.59
CA PHE A 106 12.23 6.22 -1.93
C PHE A 106 12.00 5.69 -3.34
N VAL A 107 10.97 4.85 -3.50
CA VAL A 107 10.54 4.29 -4.78
C VAL A 107 9.03 4.49 -4.90
N THR A 108 8.62 5.46 -5.71
CA THR A 108 7.21 5.91 -5.78
C THR A 108 6.65 5.83 -7.21
N ASN A 109 5.33 5.74 -7.29
CA ASN A 109 4.60 5.84 -8.55
C ASN A 109 4.33 7.29 -8.99
N ARG A 110 4.62 8.30 -8.13
CA ARG A 110 4.53 9.71 -8.50
C ARG A 110 5.37 10.00 -9.75
N PRO A 111 4.84 10.74 -10.74
CA PRO A 111 5.57 11.06 -11.96
C PRO A 111 6.77 11.97 -11.66
N ASP A 112 7.88 11.76 -12.36
CA ASP A 112 9.15 12.47 -12.17
C ASP A 112 9.09 13.97 -12.50
N ILE A 113 8.10 14.43 -13.26
CA ILE A 113 7.80 15.86 -13.44
C ILE A 113 7.49 16.57 -12.11
N LEU A 114 7.05 15.82 -11.08
CA LEU A 114 6.78 16.33 -9.73
C LEU A 114 7.99 16.24 -8.79
N ALA A 115 9.17 15.86 -9.27
CA ALA A 115 10.32 15.59 -8.39
C ALA A 115 10.69 16.73 -7.42
N PRO A 116 10.74 18.01 -7.83
CA PRO A 116 11.01 19.10 -6.89
C PRO A 116 9.96 19.22 -5.79
N TRP A 117 8.69 18.95 -6.12
CA TRP A 117 7.58 19.00 -5.18
C TRP A 117 7.68 17.85 -4.18
N THR A 118 7.76 16.61 -4.68
CA THR A 118 7.90 15.41 -3.85
C THR A 118 9.09 15.49 -2.90
N ALA A 119 10.25 15.96 -3.38
CA ALA A 119 11.43 16.16 -2.53
C ALA A 119 11.18 17.21 -1.44
N SER A 120 10.45 18.29 -1.75
CA SER A 120 10.08 19.31 -0.76
C SER A 120 9.15 18.76 0.31
N ASN A 121 8.16 17.94 -0.05
CA ASN A 121 7.30 17.25 0.91
C ASN A 121 8.09 16.35 1.86
N LEU A 122 8.92 15.46 1.32
CA LEU A 122 9.73 14.54 2.11
C LEU A 122 10.68 15.29 3.05
N SER A 123 11.32 16.35 2.56
CA SER A 123 12.21 17.18 3.39
C SER A 123 11.43 17.91 4.49
N ALA A 124 10.25 18.46 4.19
CA ALA A 124 9.41 19.14 5.19
C ALA A 124 8.87 18.17 6.25
N ALA A 125 8.60 16.93 5.85
CA ALA A 125 8.22 15.82 6.71
C ALA A 125 9.39 15.29 7.57
N GLY A 126 10.63 15.74 7.31
CA GLY A 126 11.80 15.42 8.13
C GLY A 126 12.61 14.20 7.68
N TYR A 127 12.37 13.69 6.47
CA TYR A 127 13.13 12.58 5.91
C TYR A 127 14.49 13.04 5.37
N THR A 128 15.46 12.14 5.40
CA THR A 128 16.70 12.23 4.63
C THR A 128 16.88 10.94 3.83
N TRP A 129 17.42 11.02 2.61
CA TRP A 129 17.49 9.86 1.71
C TRP A 129 18.69 9.95 0.77
N VAL A 130 19.09 8.78 0.25
CA VAL A 130 20.16 8.67 -0.76
C VAL A 130 19.62 8.99 -2.15
N LYS A 131 18.47 8.44 -2.51
CA LYS A 131 17.86 8.67 -3.82
C LYS A 131 16.34 8.51 -3.79
N LEU A 132 15.68 9.41 -4.52
CA LEU A 132 14.26 9.36 -4.85
C LEU A 132 14.12 8.84 -6.29
N TYR A 133 13.48 7.70 -6.44
CA TYR A 133 13.10 7.14 -7.73
C TYR A 133 11.61 7.37 -7.97
N GLN A 134 11.31 8.09 -9.05
CA GLN A 134 9.96 8.42 -9.49
C GLN A 134 9.67 7.80 -10.84
N ARG A 135 8.39 7.53 -11.10
CA ARG A 135 7.93 7.03 -12.39
C ARG A 135 8.29 8.02 -13.50
N PRO A 136 8.91 7.57 -14.62
CA PRO A 136 9.05 8.43 -15.79
C PRO A 136 7.68 8.89 -16.28
N THR A 137 7.49 10.20 -16.46
CA THR A 137 6.18 10.83 -16.73
C THR A 137 5.41 10.19 -17.90
N PHE A 138 6.10 9.64 -18.89
CA PHE A 138 5.48 9.01 -20.07
C PHE A 138 5.58 7.48 -20.09
N SER A 139 5.94 6.83 -18.98
CA SER A 139 5.98 5.38 -18.89
C SER A 139 4.57 4.79 -18.85
N LEU A 140 4.33 3.81 -19.73
CA LEU A 140 3.11 3.00 -19.78
C LEU A 140 3.23 1.70 -18.95
N ASP A 141 4.36 1.50 -18.28
CA ASP A 141 4.61 0.28 -17.53
C ASP A 141 3.74 0.24 -16.26
N SER A 142 3.42 -0.96 -15.78
CA SER A 142 2.71 -1.10 -14.51
C SER A 142 3.51 -0.50 -13.34
N ALA A 143 2.84 -0.06 -12.27
CA ALA A 143 3.52 0.43 -11.06
C ALA A 143 4.51 -0.61 -10.52
N GLN A 144 4.10 -1.88 -10.47
CA GLN A 144 4.96 -2.98 -10.04
C GLN A 144 6.22 -3.10 -10.90
N THR A 145 6.10 -3.04 -12.23
CA THR A 145 7.25 -3.12 -13.14
C THR A 145 8.23 -1.97 -12.90
N VAL A 146 7.71 -0.75 -12.78
CA VAL A 146 8.53 0.45 -12.50
C VAL A 146 9.26 0.31 -11.17
N LYS A 147 8.55 -0.06 -10.10
CA LYS A 147 9.13 -0.17 -8.75
C LYS A 147 10.15 -1.32 -8.65
N THR A 148 9.87 -2.46 -9.28
CA THR A 148 10.83 -3.59 -9.39
C THR A 148 12.12 -3.14 -10.08
N ASN A 149 12.03 -2.43 -11.21
CA ASN A 149 13.20 -1.93 -11.93
C ASN A 149 14.01 -0.92 -11.10
N PHE A 150 13.38 -0.15 -10.21
CA PHE A 150 14.11 0.73 -9.30
C PHE A 150 14.82 -0.03 -8.18
N ARG A 151 14.23 -1.08 -7.62
CA ARG A 151 14.94 -1.96 -6.66
C ARG A 151 16.15 -2.65 -7.30
N ILE A 152 16.02 -3.13 -8.54
CA ILE A 152 17.16 -3.66 -9.31
C ILE A 152 18.28 -2.62 -9.48
N LYS A 153 17.93 -1.35 -9.73
CA LYS A 153 18.93 -0.26 -9.83
C LYS A 153 19.63 0.02 -8.51
N ILE A 154 18.95 -0.14 -7.38
CA ILE A 154 19.53 0.00 -6.03
C ILE A 154 20.54 -1.13 -5.78
N GLU A 155 20.16 -2.38 -6.08
CA GLU A 155 21.07 -3.53 -5.99
C GLU A 155 22.29 -3.38 -6.92
N SER A 156 22.05 -2.93 -8.15
CA SER A 156 23.13 -2.65 -9.12
C SER A 156 24.08 -1.54 -8.67
N ALA A 157 23.65 -0.67 -7.76
CA ALA A 157 24.50 0.33 -7.11
C ALA A 157 25.27 -0.22 -5.88
N GLY A 158 25.23 -1.54 -5.68
CA GLY A 158 25.97 -2.28 -4.65
C GLY A 158 25.26 -2.36 -3.31
N TYR A 159 23.97 -1.99 -3.23
CA TYR A 159 23.21 -2.09 -1.99
C TYR A 159 22.53 -3.45 -1.84
N THR A 160 22.39 -3.90 -0.61
CA THR A 160 21.47 -5.00 -0.26
C THR A 160 20.22 -4.40 0.36
N ILE A 161 19.07 -4.58 -0.29
CA ILE A 161 17.79 -4.10 0.24
C ILE A 161 17.34 -5.06 1.33
N VAL A 162 17.56 -4.70 2.60
CA VAL A 162 17.20 -5.55 3.74
C VAL A 162 15.71 -5.46 4.06
N ALA A 163 15.10 -4.29 3.86
CA ALA A 163 13.67 -4.08 4.07
C ALA A 163 13.05 -3.24 2.94
N ASN A 164 11.85 -3.63 2.52
CA ASN A 164 11.02 -2.87 1.59
C ASN A 164 9.64 -2.68 2.21
N VAL A 165 9.22 -1.43 2.38
CA VAL A 165 7.98 -1.04 3.08
C VAL A 165 7.08 -0.30 2.11
N GLY A 166 5.81 -0.69 2.06
CA GLY A 166 4.80 -0.08 1.21
C GLY A 166 3.42 -0.57 1.59
N ASN A 167 2.40 0.21 1.24
CA ASN A 167 1.02 -0.12 1.52
C ASN A 167 0.34 -0.83 0.35
N ASN A 168 0.88 -0.84 -0.86
CA ASN A 168 0.29 -1.51 -2.01
C ASN A 168 1.07 -2.77 -2.40
N ASP A 169 0.38 -3.77 -2.97
CA ASP A 169 1.03 -4.99 -3.47
C ASP A 169 2.11 -4.68 -4.51
N SER A 170 1.90 -3.63 -5.32
CA SER A 170 2.85 -3.19 -6.34
C SER A 170 4.18 -2.66 -5.77
N ASP A 171 4.20 -2.27 -4.50
CA ASP A 171 5.40 -1.80 -3.80
C ASP A 171 6.32 -2.96 -3.48
N LEU A 172 5.74 -4.13 -3.20
CA LEU A 172 6.42 -5.28 -2.60
C LEU A 172 6.64 -6.42 -3.59
N ALA A 173 5.74 -6.57 -4.56
CA ALA A 173 5.80 -7.62 -5.56
C ALA A 173 7.00 -7.43 -6.52
N GLY A 174 7.53 -8.54 -7.04
CA GLY A 174 8.68 -8.56 -7.94
C GLY A 174 10.03 -8.80 -7.27
N GLY A 175 10.08 -9.01 -5.95
CA GLY A 175 11.30 -9.36 -5.22
C GLY A 175 12.27 -8.19 -5.04
N HIS A 176 13.57 -8.48 -4.94
CA HIS A 176 14.66 -7.51 -4.71
C HIS A 176 14.62 -6.84 -3.33
N ALA A 177 14.23 -7.60 -2.31
CA ALA A 177 14.36 -7.25 -0.90
C ALA A 177 14.46 -8.54 -0.08
N GLU A 178 15.25 -8.55 0.99
CA GLU A 178 15.31 -9.69 1.91
C GLU A 178 13.99 -9.88 2.65
N ARG A 179 13.38 -8.78 3.10
CA ARG A 179 12.08 -8.78 3.78
C ARG A 179 11.19 -7.65 3.29
N THR A 180 9.91 -7.94 3.16
CA THR A 180 8.86 -6.97 2.82
C THR A 180 7.95 -6.72 4.03
N PHE A 181 7.47 -5.50 4.15
CA PHE A 181 6.54 -5.08 5.20
C PHE A 181 5.35 -4.36 4.55
N LYS A 182 4.20 -5.05 4.52
CA LYS A 182 2.96 -4.54 3.95
C LYS A 182 2.21 -3.72 4.99
N LEU A 183 2.09 -2.42 4.73
CA LEU A 183 1.24 -1.53 5.51
C LEU A 183 -0.24 -1.75 5.14
N PRO A 184 -1.19 -1.42 6.04
CA PRO A 184 -2.61 -1.50 5.76
C PRO A 184 -3.02 -0.58 4.60
N ASP A 185 -3.74 -1.14 3.63
CA ASP A 185 -4.42 -0.43 2.54
C ASP A 185 -5.94 -0.60 2.54
N TYR A 186 -6.47 -1.37 3.51
CA TYR A 186 -7.90 -1.64 3.70
C TYR A 186 -8.61 -2.12 2.43
N ASP A 187 -8.11 -3.21 1.86
CA ASP A 187 -8.61 -3.82 0.61
C ASP A 187 -8.44 -2.88 -0.61
N GLY A 188 -7.30 -2.18 -0.66
CA GLY A 188 -6.92 -1.30 -1.77
C GLY A 188 -7.59 0.08 -1.77
N GLN A 189 -8.17 0.49 -0.65
CA GLN A 189 -8.76 1.82 -0.50
C GLN A 189 -7.73 2.94 -0.34
N LEU A 190 -6.46 2.61 -0.12
CA LEU A 190 -5.34 3.54 0.02
C LEU A 190 -4.33 3.43 -1.14
N ASP A 191 -4.78 3.24 -2.39
CA ASP A 191 -3.87 3.15 -3.55
C ASP A 191 -3.11 4.47 -3.84
#